data_AF-A0A0H2RRH9-F1
#
_entry.id   AF-A0A0H2RRH9-F1
#
_cell.length_a   1.000
_cell.length_b   1.000
_cell.length_c   1.000
_cell.angle_alpha   90.00
_cell.angle_beta   90.00
_cell.angle_gamma   90.00
#
_symmetry.space_group_name_H-M   'P 1'
#
loop_
_entity.id
_entity.type
_entity.pdbx_description
1 polymer ?
#
loop_
_entity_poly.entity_id
_entity_poly.type
_entity_poly.pdbx_seq_one_letter_code
_entity_poly.pdbx_strand_id
1 'polypeptide(L)'
;MTDGKDPSKVALSRALGAAFLSHKVEELEKTVSTTPNYGGFQGREKKDRRLSPTLDFGTRGRGGRGRGGRPQRGGRPRAPDDEYKGEHSYKPDNREEERIIPKDADVVVVDASVLIHALGQMKVWAKYGRQEIIIVPLEVLNTLDLLKKGSSALAQRARAASRILEQQVGTNPRIRVQQDDAFVFWDDISFALEEITKDSDETQADLPASQATPEWLRRTVSCARWELDISAEGKGSADSDKKPTSVVIAVCTSPLESSTTNDAPNARSPVPLPAPQPPSKFEQRCSGTLVAQWAKAAGVGVLDVKATAPPSHGGPSGGRRGGASHARTSSDEEWRGGHSTGRKTYAQASRGGRDAPRDLSAGKVVEEKPVYGPGRVGGTLIERPAATVAMNATLMEPAKVIRVLARGEKLEP
;
A
#
# COMPACT_ATOMS: atom_id res chain seq x y z
N MET A 1 -41.29 21.90 56.34
CA MET A 1 -40.72 20.67 55.74
C MET A 1 -39.37 21.04 55.14
N THR A 2 -38.32 20.97 55.97
CA THR A 2 -36.95 21.28 55.58
C THR A 2 -36.31 19.98 55.09
N ASP A 3 -35.95 19.97 53.81
CA ASP A 3 -35.36 18.82 53.10
C ASP A 3 -33.93 18.58 53.62
N GLY A 4 -33.83 17.68 54.60
CA GLY A 4 -32.57 17.29 55.24
C GLY A 4 -31.74 16.42 54.33
N LYS A 5 -30.95 17.03 53.44
CA LYS A 5 -29.85 16.32 52.77
C LYS A 5 -28.75 16.05 53.80
N ASP A 6 -28.66 14.80 54.25
CA ASP A 6 -27.59 14.34 55.13
C ASP A 6 -26.22 14.75 54.56
N PRO A 7 -25.45 15.62 55.22
CA PRO A 7 -24.18 16.14 54.70
C PRO A 7 -23.15 15.01 54.45
N SER A 8 -23.32 13.88 55.15
CA SER A 8 -22.52 12.68 55.00
C SER A 8 -22.64 12.05 53.61
N LYS A 9 -23.83 12.04 52.99
CA LYS A 9 -24.04 11.43 51.67
C LYS A 9 -23.37 12.23 50.56
N VAL A 10 -23.40 13.55 50.66
CA VAL A 10 -22.73 14.45 49.69
C VAL A 10 -21.21 14.39 49.83
N ALA A 11 -20.71 14.28 51.06
CA ALA A 11 -19.28 14.09 51.31
C ALA A 11 -18.79 12.75 50.76
N LEU A 12 -19.55 11.67 50.96
CA LEU A 12 -19.22 10.34 50.47
C LEU A 12 -19.28 10.28 48.94
N SER A 13 -20.30 10.87 48.30
CA SER A 13 -20.37 10.92 46.84
C SER A 13 -19.21 11.71 46.22
N ARG A 14 -18.76 12.79 46.90
CA ARG A 14 -17.57 13.55 46.46
C ARG A 14 -16.28 12.76 46.67
N ALA A 15 -16.14 12.06 47.79
CA ALA A 15 -14.96 11.24 48.07
C ALA A 15 -14.83 10.08 47.06
N LEU A 16 -15.94 9.41 46.73
CA LEU A 16 -15.95 8.35 45.70
C LEU A 16 -15.62 8.91 44.31
N GLY A 17 -16.16 10.08 43.96
CA GLY A 17 -15.82 10.75 42.70
C GLY A 17 -14.34 11.12 42.61
N ALA A 18 -13.76 11.67 43.69
CA ALA A 18 -12.35 12.04 43.74
C ALA A 18 -11.42 10.82 43.68
N ALA A 19 -11.74 9.74 44.40
CA ALA A 19 -10.98 8.49 44.36
C ALA A 19 -11.01 7.85 42.96
N PHE A 20 -12.16 7.87 42.29
CA PHE A 20 -12.30 7.39 40.92
C PHE A 20 -11.44 8.19 39.94
N LEU A 21 -11.43 9.53 40.06
CA LEU A 21 -10.58 10.39 39.23
C LEU A 21 -9.08 10.17 39.52
N SER A 22 -8.69 10.02 40.79
CA SER A 22 -7.30 9.75 41.17
C SER A 22 -6.80 8.44 40.57
N HIS A 23 -7.61 7.38 40.62
CA HIS A 23 -7.27 6.08 40.02
C HIS A 23 -7.19 6.16 38.49
N LYS A 24 -8.05 6.96 37.85
CA LYS A 24 -8.00 7.18 36.39
C LYS A 24 -6.76 7.96 35.94
N VAL A 25 -6.33 8.94 36.73
CA VAL A 25 -5.05 9.64 36.51
C VAL A 25 -3.89 8.66 36.67
N GLU A 26 -3.89 7.81 37.70
CA GLU A 26 -2.84 6.80 37.89
C GLU A 26 -2.78 5.76 36.73
N GLU A 27 -3.92 5.30 36.21
CA GLU A 27 -3.97 4.41 35.03
C GLU A 27 -3.41 5.09 33.77
N LEU A 28 -3.73 6.38 33.58
CA LEU A 28 -3.20 7.18 32.48
C LEU A 28 -1.68 7.38 32.62
N GLU A 29 -1.21 7.68 33.82
CA GLU A 29 0.23 7.79 34.10
C GLU A 29 0.94 6.46 33.86
N LYS A 30 0.34 5.32 34.25
CA LYS A 30 0.89 3.99 33.97
C LYS A 30 0.94 3.68 32.48
N THR A 31 -0.10 4.00 31.71
CA THR A 31 -0.15 3.74 30.26
C THR A 31 0.76 4.67 29.45
N VAL A 32 0.88 5.94 29.85
CA VAL A 32 1.88 6.86 29.30
C VAL A 32 3.30 6.38 29.64
N SER A 33 3.52 5.85 30.85
CA SER A 33 4.83 5.30 31.26
C SER A 33 5.17 3.94 30.64
N THR A 34 4.17 3.13 30.26
CA THR A 34 4.36 1.82 29.61
C THR A 34 4.29 1.87 28.09
N THR A 35 4.04 3.04 27.49
CA THR A 35 4.29 3.23 26.06
C THR A 35 5.82 3.23 25.90
N PRO A 36 6.45 2.18 25.33
CA PRO A 36 7.89 2.18 25.13
C PRO A 36 8.22 3.38 24.26
N ASN A 37 9.09 4.22 24.81
CA ASN A 37 9.59 5.44 24.19
C ASN A 37 10.19 5.08 22.82
N TYR A 38 9.39 5.08 21.75
CA TYR A 38 9.83 4.96 20.35
C TYR A 38 10.47 6.29 19.90
N GLY A 39 11.32 6.87 20.75
CA GLY A 39 12.32 7.87 20.40
C GLY A 39 13.64 7.14 20.20
N GLY A 40 13.92 6.68 18.98
CA GLY A 40 15.14 5.92 18.70
C GLY A 40 15.40 5.57 17.24
N PHE A 41 14.92 6.37 16.29
CA PHE A 41 15.31 6.25 14.88
C PHE A 41 15.77 7.59 14.28
N GLN A 42 16.33 8.47 15.12
CA GLN A 42 17.25 9.49 14.65
C GLN A 42 18.68 8.96 14.75
N GLY A 43 19.43 9.00 13.65
CA GLY A 43 20.89 8.89 13.68
C GLY A 43 21.48 7.55 13.23
N ARG A 44 21.11 7.03 12.06
CA ARG A 44 22.08 6.27 11.25
C ARG A 44 22.66 7.19 10.20
N GLU A 45 23.49 8.12 10.69
CA GLU A 45 24.40 8.89 9.88
C GLU A 45 25.16 7.94 8.94
N LYS A 46 25.07 8.26 7.65
CA LYS A 46 26.06 7.87 6.65
C LYS A 46 27.43 8.30 7.18
N LYS A 47 28.16 7.37 7.80
CA LYS A 47 29.58 7.59 8.05
C LYS A 47 30.33 7.27 6.77
N ASP A 48 30.60 8.33 6.04
CA ASP A 48 31.67 8.42 5.05
C ASP A 48 32.92 7.67 5.54
N ARG A 49 33.30 6.63 4.81
CA ARG A 49 34.66 6.10 4.80
C ARG A 49 35.10 5.91 3.36
N ARG A 50 35.25 7.04 2.69
CA ARG A 50 36.22 7.17 1.61
C ARG A 50 37.55 7.67 2.21
N LEU A 51 38.60 6.93 1.87
CA LEU A 51 39.98 7.40 1.66
C LEU A 51 40.82 7.72 2.89
N SER A 52 41.87 6.92 3.10
CA SER A 52 43.26 7.35 3.42
C SER A 52 44.14 6.10 3.69
N PRO A 53 45.47 6.17 3.53
CA PRO A 53 46.15 5.60 2.37
C PRO A 53 47.08 4.43 2.75
N THR A 54 47.59 3.79 1.70
CA THR A 54 48.84 3.04 1.67
C THR A 54 49.95 3.63 2.55
N LEU A 55 50.60 2.77 3.32
CA LEU A 55 52.04 2.66 3.63
C LEU A 55 52.13 1.93 4.99
N ASP A 56 52.41 0.64 4.99
CA ASP A 56 53.76 0.06 5.10
C ASP A 56 54.08 -0.28 6.57
N PHE A 57 54.91 -1.30 6.77
CA PHE A 57 55.29 -1.95 8.05
C PHE A 57 54.38 -3.06 8.59
N GLY A 58 54.66 -4.27 8.10
CA GLY A 58 55.57 -5.12 8.90
C GLY A 58 54.97 -5.99 10.00
N THR A 59 54.96 -7.29 9.68
CA THR A 59 55.46 -8.40 10.52
C THR A 59 54.69 -8.92 11.75
N ARG A 60 54.42 -10.24 11.63
CA ARG A 60 54.54 -11.34 12.63
C ARG A 60 53.27 -11.84 13.32
N GLY A 61 52.83 -13.00 12.79
CA GLY A 61 52.43 -14.18 13.56
C GLY A 61 51.01 -14.16 14.14
N ARG A 62 50.40 -15.28 14.52
CA ARG A 62 50.73 -16.70 14.49
C ARG A 62 49.47 -17.42 15.02
N GLY A 63 49.02 -18.47 14.35
CA GLY A 63 48.08 -19.49 14.90
C GLY A 63 46.59 -19.18 14.69
N GLY A 64 45.71 -20.12 14.37
CA GLY A 64 45.76 -21.58 14.15
C GLY A 64 44.37 -21.99 13.63
N ARG A 65 44.24 -22.68 12.50
CA ARG A 65 44.15 -24.14 12.34
C ARG A 65 43.00 -24.84 13.12
N GLY A 66 42.06 -25.36 12.33
CA GLY A 66 41.25 -26.57 12.56
C GLY A 66 40.02 -26.50 11.64
N ARG A 67 39.87 -27.19 10.49
CA ARG A 67 40.41 -28.43 9.90
C ARG A 67 40.11 -29.72 10.67
N GLY A 68 38.87 -30.20 10.54
CA GLY A 68 38.52 -31.61 10.34
C GLY A 68 37.59 -31.66 9.11
N GLY A 69 37.77 -32.45 8.05
CA GLY A 69 38.26 -33.82 7.95
C GLY A 69 37.03 -34.72 7.75
N ARG A 70 36.64 -35.08 6.52
CA ARG A 70 36.94 -36.36 5.81
C ARG A 70 35.91 -36.54 4.66
N PRO A 71 36.01 -37.54 3.76
CA PRO A 71 37.20 -38.06 3.07
C PRO A 71 36.99 -38.22 1.54
N GLN A 72 38.09 -38.16 0.78
CA GLN A 72 38.18 -38.80 -0.54
C GLN A 72 38.22 -40.33 -0.38
N ARG A 73 37.50 -41.07 -1.24
CA ARG A 73 37.79 -42.49 -1.52
C ARG A 73 37.29 -42.90 -2.91
N GLY A 74 38.23 -43.33 -3.76
CA GLY A 74 38.02 -44.16 -4.96
C GLY A 74 37.46 -43.43 -6.19
N GLY A 75 38.15 -43.25 -7.31
CA GLY A 75 39.17 -44.10 -7.89
C GLY A 75 38.52 -45.26 -8.65
N ARG A 76 37.91 -44.98 -9.81
CA ARG A 76 37.78 -45.95 -10.92
C ARG A 76 38.18 -45.25 -12.22
N PRO A 77 39.22 -45.72 -12.92
CA PRO A 77 39.53 -45.27 -14.27
C PRO A 77 38.54 -45.96 -15.22
N ARG A 78 37.82 -45.18 -16.02
CA ARG A 78 37.01 -45.71 -17.13
C ARG A 78 37.54 -45.12 -18.43
N ALA A 79 37.64 -46.01 -19.40
CA ALA A 79 38.42 -45.93 -20.63
C ALA A 79 38.19 -44.66 -21.48
N PRO A 80 39.19 -44.28 -22.29
CA PRO A 80 39.06 -43.27 -23.33
C PRO A 80 38.62 -43.95 -24.63
N ASP A 81 37.33 -44.28 -24.77
CA ASP A 81 36.75 -44.71 -26.06
C ASP A 81 35.23 -44.50 -25.96
N ASP A 82 34.74 -43.42 -26.55
CA ASP A 82 33.77 -43.53 -27.64
C ASP A 82 33.41 -42.13 -28.15
N GLU A 83 33.83 -41.91 -29.39
CA GLU A 83 33.49 -40.80 -30.26
C GLU A 83 32.01 -40.89 -30.64
N TYR A 84 31.10 -40.76 -29.66
CA TYR A 84 29.69 -40.60 -29.97
C TYR A 84 29.45 -39.14 -30.36
N LYS A 85 29.54 -38.88 -31.67
CA LYS A 85 28.83 -37.81 -32.37
C LYS A 85 27.32 -38.01 -32.20
N GLY A 86 26.84 -37.88 -30.96
CA GLY A 86 25.45 -37.65 -30.70
C GLY A 86 25.19 -36.21 -31.07
N GLU A 87 24.52 -35.98 -32.19
CA GLU A 87 23.77 -34.76 -32.47
C GLU A 87 22.82 -34.53 -31.29
N HIS A 88 23.33 -33.95 -30.20
CA HIS A 88 22.51 -33.18 -29.29
C HIS A 88 22.11 -31.94 -30.07
N SER A 89 21.09 -32.15 -30.90
CA SER A 89 20.09 -31.16 -31.26
C SER A 89 19.73 -30.46 -29.96
N TYR A 90 20.43 -29.35 -29.70
CA TYR A 90 19.91 -28.26 -28.91
C TYR A 90 18.66 -27.83 -29.68
N LYS A 91 17.55 -28.55 -29.51
CA LYS A 91 16.26 -27.94 -29.67
C LYS A 91 16.32 -26.78 -28.69
N PRO A 92 16.37 -25.52 -29.15
CA PRO A 92 16.21 -24.41 -28.24
C PRO A 92 14.93 -24.75 -27.48
N ASP A 93 15.07 -24.91 -26.16
CA ASP A 93 13.95 -25.19 -25.29
C ASP A 93 13.04 -23.97 -25.51
N ASN A 94 12.04 -24.13 -26.40
CA ASN A 94 11.01 -23.17 -26.77
C ASN A 94 10.06 -22.94 -25.56
N ARG A 95 10.64 -23.05 -24.36
CA ARG A 95 10.05 -23.09 -23.03
C ARG A 95 9.99 -21.70 -22.40
N GLU A 96 10.49 -20.71 -23.14
CA GLU A 96 10.05 -19.33 -23.12
C GLU A 96 8.97 -19.06 -24.18
N GLU A 97 8.17 -20.07 -24.59
CA GLU A 97 6.74 -19.82 -24.74
C GLU A 97 6.27 -19.30 -23.38
N GLU A 98 6.44 -17.99 -23.25
CA GLU A 98 6.01 -17.07 -22.23
C GLU A 98 4.72 -17.66 -21.69
N ARG A 99 4.78 -18.25 -20.48
CA ARG A 99 3.63 -18.95 -19.90
C ARG A 99 2.51 -17.94 -19.87
N ILE A 100 1.63 -17.99 -20.87
CA ILE A 100 0.57 -17.02 -21.07
C ILE A 100 -0.31 -17.22 -19.85
N ILE A 101 -0.10 -16.37 -18.84
CA ILE A 101 -0.92 -16.41 -17.65
C ILE A 101 -2.30 -16.04 -18.17
N PRO A 102 -3.30 -16.93 -18.02
CA PRO A 102 -4.62 -16.65 -18.55
C PRO A 102 -5.09 -15.32 -17.99
N LYS A 103 -5.48 -14.41 -18.89
CA LYS A 103 -6.01 -13.11 -18.52
C LYS A 103 -7.39 -13.26 -17.92
N ASP A 104 -7.66 -12.51 -16.86
CA ASP A 104 -8.98 -12.51 -16.21
C ASP A 104 -10.00 -11.72 -17.05
N ALA A 105 -9.55 -10.61 -17.64
CA ALA A 105 -10.29 -9.75 -18.56
C ALA A 105 -9.31 -8.92 -19.42
N ASP A 106 -9.80 -8.16 -20.40
CA ASP A 106 -8.97 -7.22 -21.14
C ASP A 106 -8.79 -5.90 -20.37
N VAL A 107 -9.87 -5.42 -19.75
CA VAL A 107 -9.90 -4.22 -18.91
C VAL A 107 -10.49 -4.56 -17.54
N VAL A 108 -9.78 -4.18 -16.49
CA VAL A 108 -10.19 -4.37 -15.10
C VAL A 108 -10.31 -3.01 -14.42
N VAL A 109 -11.53 -2.63 -14.07
CA VAL A 109 -11.81 -1.42 -13.27
C VAL A 109 -11.75 -1.78 -11.80
N VAL A 110 -10.93 -1.09 -11.01
CA VAL A 110 -10.63 -1.50 -9.64
C VAL A 110 -11.43 -0.71 -8.62
N ASP A 111 -12.19 -1.40 -7.76
CA ASP A 111 -12.84 -0.77 -6.60
C ASP A 111 -11.86 -0.55 -5.43
N ALA A 112 -12.22 0.37 -4.52
CA ALA A 112 -11.46 0.63 -3.30
C ALA A 112 -11.30 -0.63 -2.43
N SER A 113 -12.30 -1.52 -2.40
CA SER A 113 -12.24 -2.78 -1.65
C SER A 113 -11.04 -3.64 -2.05
N VAL A 114 -10.70 -3.73 -3.33
CA VAL A 114 -9.57 -4.54 -3.83
C VAL A 114 -8.25 -3.95 -3.34
N LEU A 115 -8.09 -2.62 -3.41
CA LEU A 115 -6.87 -1.95 -2.97
C LEU A 115 -6.65 -2.07 -1.46
N ILE A 116 -7.73 -2.10 -0.67
CA ILE A 116 -7.66 -2.23 0.78
C ILE A 116 -7.47 -3.69 1.21
N HIS A 117 -8.27 -4.61 0.67
CA HIS A 117 -8.38 -5.98 1.17
C HIS A 117 -7.60 -6.99 0.33
N ALA A 118 -7.32 -6.70 -0.94
CA ALA A 118 -6.68 -7.60 -1.89
C ALA A 118 -5.45 -6.98 -2.59
N LEU A 119 -4.66 -6.20 -1.85
CA LEU A 119 -3.49 -5.49 -2.39
C LEU A 119 -2.45 -6.44 -3.04
N GLY A 120 -2.41 -7.70 -2.63
CA GLY A 120 -1.59 -8.73 -3.28
C GLY A 120 -1.99 -8.97 -4.74
N GLN A 121 -3.29 -8.91 -5.06
CA GLN A 121 -3.77 -9.03 -6.43
C GLN A 121 -3.31 -7.87 -7.31
N MET A 122 -3.35 -6.64 -6.78
CA MET A 122 -2.84 -5.46 -7.50
C MET A 122 -1.35 -5.61 -7.83
N LYS A 123 -0.55 -6.16 -6.90
CA LYS A 123 0.86 -6.49 -7.17
C LYS A 123 1.01 -7.56 -8.26
N VAL A 124 0.10 -8.54 -8.34
CA VAL A 124 0.11 -9.57 -9.40
C VAL A 124 -0.20 -8.95 -10.76
N TRP A 125 -1.22 -8.10 -10.87
CA TRP A 125 -1.53 -7.41 -12.13
C TRP A 125 -0.43 -6.46 -12.58
N ALA A 126 0.29 -5.85 -11.63
CA ALA A 126 1.44 -4.99 -11.90
C ALA A 126 2.68 -5.75 -12.43
N LYS A 127 2.77 -7.07 -12.28
CA LYS A 127 3.91 -7.85 -12.78
C LYS A 127 3.97 -7.85 -14.31
N TYR A 128 5.19 -7.92 -14.85
CA TYR A 128 5.43 -8.13 -16.28
C TYR A 128 4.84 -9.47 -16.77
N GLY A 129 4.38 -9.51 -18.02
CA GLY A 129 3.74 -10.68 -18.64
C GLY A 129 2.21 -10.76 -18.49
N ARG A 130 1.62 -9.90 -17.66
CA ARG A 130 0.17 -9.68 -17.62
C ARG A 130 -0.25 -8.73 -18.75
N GLN A 131 -1.42 -8.96 -19.33
CA GLN A 131 -1.92 -8.22 -20.50
C GLN A 131 -3.11 -7.32 -20.17
N GLU A 132 -3.68 -7.47 -18.97
CA GLU A 132 -4.83 -6.73 -18.49
C GLU A 132 -4.48 -5.26 -18.30
N ILE A 133 -5.37 -4.38 -18.75
CA ILE A 133 -5.34 -2.94 -18.49
C ILE A 133 -6.11 -2.70 -17.19
N ILE A 134 -5.47 -2.05 -16.23
CA ILE A 134 -6.04 -1.75 -14.93
C ILE A 134 -6.42 -0.27 -14.89
N ILE A 135 -7.71 0.01 -14.68
CA ILE A 135 -8.24 1.36 -14.55
C ILE A 135 -8.61 1.61 -13.09
N VAL A 136 -8.06 2.68 -12.51
CA VAL A 136 -8.39 3.14 -11.16
C VAL A 136 -9.33 4.34 -11.27
N PRO A 137 -10.60 4.23 -10.82
CA PRO A 137 -11.53 5.35 -10.80
C PRO A 137 -11.03 6.50 -9.93
N LEU A 138 -11.35 7.74 -10.31
CA LEU A 138 -10.95 8.94 -9.53
C LEU A 138 -11.58 8.93 -8.12
N GLU A 139 -12.81 8.43 -7.99
CA GLU A 139 -13.48 8.31 -6.69
C GLU A 139 -12.80 7.32 -5.74
N VAL A 140 -12.13 6.30 -6.29
CA VAL A 140 -11.35 5.34 -5.48
C VAL A 140 -10.14 6.04 -4.89
N LEU A 141 -9.47 6.93 -5.64
CA LEU A 141 -8.38 7.76 -5.12
C LEU A 141 -8.86 8.70 -4.02
N ASN A 142 -10.00 9.38 -4.23
CA ASN A 142 -10.62 10.23 -3.20
C ASN A 142 -10.94 9.44 -1.93
N THR A 143 -11.44 8.21 -2.09
CA THR A 143 -11.76 7.32 -0.97
C THR A 143 -10.50 6.91 -0.20
N LEU A 144 -9.40 6.54 -0.88
CA LEU A 144 -8.12 6.25 -0.20
C LEU A 144 -7.60 7.47 0.58
N ASP A 145 -7.79 8.68 0.07
CA ASP A 145 -7.35 9.92 0.71
C ASP A 145 -8.14 10.27 1.97
N LEU A 146 -9.41 9.89 2.02
CA LEU A 146 -10.23 9.99 3.22
C LEU A 146 -9.81 8.94 4.25
N LEU A 147 -9.51 7.71 3.80
CA LEU A 147 -9.19 6.58 4.66
C LEU A 147 -7.77 6.61 5.22
N LYS A 148 -6.80 7.24 4.54
CA LYS A 148 -5.40 7.31 4.99
C LYS A 148 -5.18 8.20 6.23
N LYS A 149 -6.24 8.81 6.78
CA LYS A 149 -6.21 9.64 8.01
C LYS A 149 -6.29 8.75 9.25
N GLY A 150 -5.47 9.02 10.26
CA GLY A 150 -5.45 8.27 11.54
C GLY A 150 -4.50 7.06 11.58
N SER A 151 -4.52 6.29 12.66
CA SER A 151 -3.58 5.17 12.88
C SER A 151 -4.21 3.78 12.73
N SER A 152 -5.48 3.71 12.32
CA SER A 152 -6.23 2.45 12.18
C SER A 152 -5.57 1.51 11.16
N ALA A 153 -5.80 0.21 11.30
CA ALA A 153 -5.33 -0.78 10.34
C ALA A 153 -5.86 -0.49 8.92
N LEU A 154 -7.09 0.01 8.81
CA LEU A 154 -7.68 0.48 7.55
C LEU A 154 -6.87 1.64 6.95
N ALA A 155 -6.49 2.64 7.76
CA ALA A 155 -5.66 3.76 7.32
C ALA A 155 -4.25 3.33 6.90
N GLN A 156 -3.66 2.35 7.59
CA GLN A 156 -2.36 1.79 7.21
C GLN A 156 -2.43 1.07 5.85
N ARG A 157 -3.48 0.28 5.60
CA ARG A 157 -3.72 -0.37 4.31
C ARG A 157 -3.97 0.65 3.19
N ALA A 158 -4.77 1.68 3.45
CA ALA A 158 -5.00 2.77 2.50
C ALA A 158 -3.69 3.48 2.10
N ARG A 159 -2.80 3.78 3.07
CA ARG A 159 -1.47 4.33 2.77
C ARG A 159 -0.60 3.40 1.93
N ALA A 160 -0.65 2.09 2.22
CA ALA A 160 0.10 1.11 1.45
C ALA A 160 -0.40 1.04 0.01
N ALA A 161 -1.73 1.07 -0.19
CA ALA A 161 -2.35 1.13 -1.51
C ALA A 161 -1.96 2.40 -2.27
N SER A 162 -2.08 3.60 -1.66
CA SER A 162 -1.67 4.87 -2.29
C SER A 162 -0.21 4.84 -2.74
N ARG A 163 0.71 4.34 -1.89
CA ARG A 163 2.14 4.22 -2.26
C ARG A 163 2.38 3.30 -3.45
N ILE A 164 1.64 2.19 -3.55
CA ILE A 164 1.75 1.28 -4.69
C ILE A 164 1.21 1.97 -5.95
N LEU A 165 0.08 2.66 -5.87
CA LEU A 165 -0.44 3.40 -7.02
C LEU A 165 0.51 4.50 -7.48
N GLU A 166 1.10 5.29 -6.56
CA GLU A 166 2.11 6.30 -6.89
C GLU A 166 3.33 5.73 -7.62
N GLN A 167 3.73 4.49 -7.30
CA GLN A 167 4.86 3.83 -7.97
C GLN A 167 4.49 3.28 -9.35
N GLN A 168 3.26 2.78 -9.48
CA GLN A 168 2.82 2.06 -10.68
C GLN A 168 2.20 2.97 -11.74
N VAL A 169 1.39 3.95 -11.33
CA VAL A 169 0.76 4.90 -12.26
C VAL A 169 1.84 5.75 -12.92
N GLY A 170 1.86 5.78 -14.25
CA GLY A 170 2.86 6.48 -15.05
C GLY A 170 4.13 5.67 -15.34
N THR A 171 4.51 4.73 -14.46
CA THR A 171 5.63 3.80 -14.71
C THR A 171 5.18 2.58 -15.52
N ASN A 172 4.01 2.02 -15.17
CA ASN A 172 3.42 0.88 -15.85
C ASN A 172 2.28 1.37 -16.77
N PRO A 173 2.43 1.31 -18.11
CA PRO A 173 1.44 1.86 -19.04
C PRO A 173 0.08 1.15 -18.99
N ARG A 174 0.03 -0.05 -18.38
CA ARG A 174 -1.22 -0.79 -18.18
C ARG A 174 -2.03 -0.31 -16.98
N ILE A 175 -1.40 0.35 -16.01
CA ILE A 175 -2.09 0.85 -14.83
C ILE A 175 -2.35 2.34 -15.04
N ARG A 176 -3.61 2.67 -15.27
CA ARG A 176 -4.07 4.03 -15.59
C ARG A 176 -5.08 4.50 -14.56
N VAL A 177 -5.17 5.82 -14.43
CA VAL A 177 -6.25 6.49 -13.72
C VAL A 177 -7.32 6.87 -14.74
N GLN A 178 -8.58 6.79 -14.33
CA GLN A 178 -9.73 7.26 -15.10
C GLN A 178 -9.52 8.73 -15.53
N GLN A 179 -9.88 9.08 -16.77
CA GLN A 179 -9.87 10.46 -17.25
C GLN A 179 -11.09 11.23 -16.71
N ASP A 180 -11.02 12.56 -16.61
CA ASP A 180 -12.10 13.37 -16.01
C ASP A 180 -13.42 13.29 -16.79
N ASP A 181 -13.37 13.04 -18.10
CA ASP A 181 -14.50 12.87 -19.02
C ASP A 181 -14.86 11.39 -19.28
N ALA A 182 -14.11 10.45 -18.68
CA ALA A 182 -14.32 9.02 -18.86
C ALA A 182 -15.42 8.47 -17.95
N PHE A 183 -16.65 8.97 -18.10
CA PHE A 183 -17.81 8.51 -17.34
C PHE A 183 -19.10 8.56 -18.15
N VAL A 184 -20.05 7.71 -17.77
CA VAL A 184 -21.45 7.74 -18.25
C VAL A 184 -22.33 8.36 -17.17
N PHE A 185 -23.29 9.21 -17.53
CA PHE A 185 -24.25 9.75 -16.57
C PHE A 185 -25.07 8.62 -15.94
N TRP A 186 -25.29 8.70 -14.63
CA TRP A 186 -25.97 7.63 -13.90
C TRP A 186 -27.36 7.30 -14.45
N ASP A 187 -28.09 8.31 -14.92
CA ASP A 187 -29.45 8.18 -15.43
C ASP A 187 -29.49 7.56 -16.85
N ASP A 188 -28.36 7.53 -17.56
CA ASP A 188 -28.23 6.89 -18.88
C ASP A 188 -27.91 5.39 -18.77
N ILE A 189 -27.59 4.91 -17.56
CA ILE A 189 -27.27 3.50 -17.32
C ILE A 189 -28.57 2.69 -17.24
N SER A 190 -28.74 1.75 -18.16
CA SER A 190 -29.83 0.77 -18.09
C SER A 190 -29.55 -0.27 -17.00
N PHE A 191 -30.37 -0.28 -15.95
CA PHE A 191 -30.27 -1.27 -14.88
C PHE A 191 -31.25 -2.42 -15.09
N ALA A 192 -30.75 -3.66 -15.12
CA ALA A 192 -31.56 -4.89 -15.19
C ALA A 192 -32.32 -5.19 -13.88
N LEU A 193 -32.47 -4.20 -12.97
CA LEU A 193 -33.09 -4.38 -11.66
C LEU A 193 -34.57 -4.78 -11.75
N GLU A 194 -35.24 -4.43 -12.86
CA GLU A 194 -36.64 -4.75 -13.12
C GLU A 194 -36.93 -6.26 -13.26
N GLU A 195 -35.92 -7.08 -13.52
CA GLU A 195 -36.10 -8.54 -13.54
C GLU A 195 -36.04 -9.14 -12.12
N ILE A 196 -35.28 -8.54 -11.21
CA ILE A 196 -35.09 -9.06 -9.85
C ILE A 196 -36.34 -8.85 -8.99
N THR A 197 -37.10 -7.79 -9.25
CA THR A 197 -38.30 -7.45 -8.46
C THR A 197 -39.58 -8.14 -8.92
N LYS A 198 -39.59 -8.79 -10.10
CA LYS A 198 -40.78 -9.46 -10.65
C LYS A 198 -41.14 -10.78 -9.99
N ASP A 199 -40.21 -11.43 -9.30
CA ASP A 199 -40.46 -12.73 -8.64
C ASP A 199 -40.91 -12.61 -7.17
N SER A 200 -40.98 -11.39 -6.63
CA SER A 200 -41.45 -11.12 -5.27
C SER A 200 -42.80 -10.39 -5.30
N ASP A 201 -43.85 -11.17 -5.49
CA ASP A 201 -45.24 -10.74 -5.80
C ASP A 201 -46.01 -10.14 -4.60
N GLU A 202 -45.34 -9.75 -3.52
CA GLU A 202 -45.99 -9.12 -2.37
C GLU A 202 -45.21 -7.87 -1.92
N THR A 203 -45.90 -6.73 -1.91
CA THR A 203 -45.48 -5.39 -1.40
C THR A 203 -44.73 -4.45 -2.37
N GLN A 204 -45.29 -4.24 -3.56
CA GLN A 204 -44.80 -3.32 -4.60
C GLN A 204 -45.29 -1.85 -4.42
N ALA A 205 -45.10 -1.24 -3.25
CA ALA A 205 -45.53 0.16 -3.03
C ALA A 205 -44.48 1.11 -2.43
N ASP A 206 -43.42 0.60 -1.79
CA ASP A 206 -42.46 1.44 -1.07
C ASP A 206 -41.00 1.06 -1.34
N LEU A 207 -40.68 0.52 -2.52
CA LEU A 207 -39.27 0.50 -2.94
C LEU A 207 -38.90 1.94 -3.34
N PRO A 208 -38.06 2.62 -2.56
CA PRO A 208 -37.73 4.02 -2.80
C PRO A 208 -36.85 4.09 -4.05
N ALA A 209 -37.49 4.23 -5.22
CA ALA A 209 -36.88 4.26 -6.55
C ALA A 209 -35.84 5.40 -6.76
N SER A 210 -35.52 6.14 -5.70
CA SER A 210 -34.44 7.13 -5.63
C SER A 210 -33.92 7.36 -4.21
N GLN A 211 -34.03 6.38 -3.29
CA GLN A 211 -33.23 6.47 -2.06
C GLN A 211 -31.77 6.56 -2.51
N ALA A 212 -31.19 7.74 -2.28
CA ALA A 212 -30.08 8.27 -3.03
C ALA A 212 -28.90 7.30 -3.06
N THR A 213 -28.77 6.53 -4.15
CA THR A 213 -27.58 5.71 -4.41
C THR A 213 -26.37 6.60 -4.17
N PRO A 214 -25.47 6.26 -3.24
CA PRO A 214 -24.41 7.17 -2.83
C PRO A 214 -23.59 7.63 -4.03
N GLU A 215 -23.25 8.91 -4.10
CA GLU A 215 -22.50 9.51 -5.21
C GLU A 215 -21.19 8.74 -5.49
N TRP A 216 -20.48 8.31 -4.45
CA TRP A 216 -19.23 7.56 -4.60
C TRP A 216 -19.44 6.24 -5.38
N LEU A 217 -20.56 5.57 -5.14
CA LEU A 217 -20.93 4.32 -5.80
C LEU A 217 -21.31 4.59 -7.26
N ARG A 218 -22.07 5.67 -7.51
CA ARG A 218 -22.46 6.08 -8.87
C ARG A 218 -21.24 6.30 -9.74
N ARG A 219 -20.25 7.08 -9.26
CA ARG A 219 -19.01 7.38 -10.00
C ARG A 219 -18.22 6.13 -10.35
N THR A 220 -18.05 5.21 -9.41
CA THR A 220 -17.29 3.97 -9.64
C THR A 220 -17.95 3.08 -10.70
N VAL A 221 -19.27 2.92 -10.64
CA VAL A 221 -20.01 2.11 -11.63
C VAL A 221 -20.10 2.81 -12.98
N SER A 222 -20.31 4.13 -13.02
CA SER A 222 -20.28 4.96 -14.23
C SER A 222 -18.94 4.88 -14.97
N CYS A 223 -17.81 4.83 -14.24
CA CYS A 223 -16.49 4.59 -14.81
C CYS A 223 -16.42 3.22 -15.52
N ALA A 224 -16.90 2.17 -14.85
CA ALA A 224 -16.87 0.83 -15.44
C ALA A 224 -17.81 0.68 -16.65
N ARG A 225 -18.94 1.37 -16.63
CA ARG A 225 -19.86 1.42 -17.76
C ARG A 225 -19.24 2.12 -18.98
N TRP A 226 -18.55 3.23 -18.77
CA TRP A 226 -17.85 3.95 -19.84
C TRP A 226 -16.81 3.08 -20.55
N GLU A 227 -15.99 2.35 -19.79
CA GLU A 227 -14.98 1.44 -20.35
C GLU A 227 -15.63 0.30 -21.16
N LEU A 228 -16.81 -0.16 -20.74
CA LEU A 228 -17.59 -1.18 -21.45
C LEU A 228 -18.14 -0.65 -22.78
N ASP A 229 -18.69 0.57 -22.79
CA ASP A 229 -19.30 1.18 -23.97
C ASP A 229 -18.23 1.49 -25.04
N ILE A 230 -17.07 2.06 -24.66
CA ILE A 230 -15.94 2.28 -25.59
C ILE A 230 -15.41 0.97 -26.16
N SER A 231 -15.33 -0.07 -25.33
CA SER A 231 -14.92 -1.40 -25.76
C SER A 231 -15.90 -2.02 -26.77
N ALA A 232 -17.17 -1.58 -26.80
CA ALA A 232 -18.15 -1.96 -27.79
C ALA A 232 -18.03 -1.14 -29.09
N GLU A 233 -17.82 0.18 -28.99
CA GLU A 233 -17.68 1.07 -30.15
C GLU A 233 -16.47 0.74 -31.04
N GLY A 234 -15.36 0.33 -30.44
CA GLY A 234 -14.14 -0.05 -31.16
C GLY A 234 -14.31 -1.22 -32.15
N LYS A 235 -15.43 -1.95 -32.09
CA LYS A 235 -15.75 -3.08 -32.99
C LYS A 235 -16.42 -2.67 -34.29
N GLY A 236 -16.74 -1.39 -34.47
CA GLY A 236 -17.30 -0.87 -35.73
C GLY A 236 -16.31 -0.91 -36.92
N SER A 237 -15.03 -1.18 -36.67
CA SER A 237 -14.04 -1.44 -37.71
C SER A 237 -14.22 -2.87 -38.23
N ALA A 238 -14.35 -3.03 -39.55
CA ALA A 238 -14.89 -4.17 -40.31
C ALA A 238 -14.26 -5.58 -40.13
N ASP A 239 -13.57 -5.83 -39.04
CA ASP A 239 -12.91 -7.10 -38.72
C ASP A 239 -13.78 -7.90 -37.74
N SER A 240 -14.82 -8.55 -38.26
CA SER A 240 -15.87 -9.26 -37.51
C SER A 240 -15.37 -10.45 -36.67
N ASP A 241 -14.11 -10.85 -36.82
CA ASP A 241 -13.56 -12.07 -36.21
C ASP A 241 -12.89 -11.83 -34.84
N LYS A 242 -12.80 -10.58 -34.37
CA LYS A 242 -12.20 -10.26 -33.07
C LYS A 242 -13.17 -10.52 -31.93
N LYS A 243 -12.76 -11.42 -31.00
CA LYS A 243 -13.47 -11.70 -29.74
C LYS A 243 -13.82 -10.39 -29.03
N PRO A 244 -15.04 -10.25 -28.46
CA PRO A 244 -15.42 -9.04 -27.75
C PRO A 244 -14.47 -8.74 -26.58
N THR A 245 -13.97 -7.50 -26.52
CA THR A 245 -13.19 -6.99 -25.37
C THR A 245 -13.99 -7.18 -24.08
N SER A 246 -13.39 -7.91 -23.14
CA SER A 246 -13.98 -8.21 -21.85
C SER A 246 -13.61 -7.13 -20.84
N VAL A 247 -14.64 -6.47 -20.30
CA VAL A 247 -14.49 -5.43 -19.27
C VAL A 247 -15.16 -5.92 -18.00
N VAL A 248 -14.42 -5.87 -16.89
CA VAL A 248 -14.91 -6.28 -15.57
C VAL A 248 -14.58 -5.24 -14.52
N ILE A 249 -15.43 -5.12 -13.50
CA ILE A 249 -15.10 -4.43 -12.26
C ILE A 249 -14.59 -5.44 -11.22
N ALA A 250 -13.39 -5.20 -10.71
CA ALA A 250 -12.82 -5.98 -9.63
C ALA A 250 -13.27 -5.43 -8.29
N VAL A 251 -13.86 -6.30 -7.48
CA VAL A 251 -14.33 -6.02 -6.13
C VAL A 251 -13.75 -7.06 -5.17
N CYS A 252 -13.60 -6.72 -3.89
CA CYS A 252 -13.29 -7.70 -2.86
C CYS A 252 -14.48 -7.76 -1.90
N THR A 253 -15.37 -8.73 -2.11
CA THR A 253 -16.47 -8.99 -1.18
C THR A 253 -15.95 -9.86 -0.04
N SER A 254 -15.00 -9.34 0.72
CA SER A 254 -14.71 -9.98 2.01
C SER A 254 -16.01 -9.92 2.80
N PRO A 255 -16.51 -11.04 3.37
CA PRO A 255 -17.46 -10.90 4.45
C PRO A 255 -16.79 -9.93 5.40
N LEU A 256 -17.51 -8.88 5.80
CA LEU A 256 -17.10 -8.11 6.95
C LEU A 256 -16.94 -9.20 8.02
N GLU A 257 -15.70 -9.61 8.30
CA GLU A 257 -15.38 -10.19 9.57
C GLU A 257 -15.65 -9.03 10.50
N SER A 258 -16.93 -8.90 10.86
CA SER A 258 -17.39 -8.06 11.92
C SER A 258 -16.52 -8.52 13.07
N SER A 259 -15.51 -7.71 13.36
CA SER A 259 -14.62 -7.82 14.51
C SER A 259 -15.39 -7.63 15.82
N THR A 260 -16.69 -7.91 15.82
CA THR A 260 -17.37 -8.58 16.91
C THR A 260 -16.71 -9.95 17.09
N THR A 261 -15.52 -9.96 17.69
CA THR A 261 -15.11 -11.06 18.54
C THR A 261 -16.16 -11.15 19.66
N ASN A 262 -17.29 -11.78 19.34
CA ASN A 262 -18.29 -12.28 20.26
C ASN A 262 -17.85 -13.62 20.87
N ASP A 263 -16.54 -13.91 20.86
CA ASP A 263 -15.92 -14.84 21.80
C ASP A 263 -15.94 -14.21 23.19
N ALA A 264 -17.14 -14.15 23.76
CA ALA A 264 -17.32 -14.31 25.18
C ALA A 264 -16.73 -15.69 25.54
N PRO A 265 -15.62 -15.70 26.28
CA PRO A 265 -15.79 -16.00 27.68
C PRO A 265 -14.90 -15.09 28.54
N ASN A 266 -15.52 -14.21 29.32
CA ASN A 266 -15.21 -14.00 30.75
C ASN A 266 -15.73 -12.64 31.22
N ALA A 267 -16.99 -12.66 31.64
CA ALA A 267 -17.67 -11.65 32.43
C ALA A 267 -17.06 -11.51 33.85
N ARG A 268 -15.79 -11.09 33.95
CA ARG A 268 -15.14 -10.84 35.26
C ARG A 268 -14.34 -9.55 35.36
N SER A 269 -14.29 -8.71 34.31
CA SER A 269 -13.82 -7.34 34.47
C SER A 269 -15.02 -6.43 34.76
N PRO A 270 -15.17 -5.87 35.99
CA PRO A 270 -16.26 -4.95 36.33
C PRO A 270 -16.09 -3.56 35.71
N VAL A 271 -15.05 -3.34 34.88
CA VAL A 271 -14.80 -2.07 34.23
C VAL A 271 -15.54 -2.05 32.89
N PRO A 272 -16.58 -1.21 32.72
CA PRO A 272 -17.23 -1.07 31.42
C PRO A 272 -16.20 -0.57 30.41
N LEU A 273 -15.95 -1.39 29.39
CA LEU A 273 -15.11 -0.99 28.26
C LEU A 273 -15.71 0.28 27.64
N PRO A 274 -14.86 1.22 27.18
CA PRO A 274 -15.35 2.39 26.45
C PRO A 274 -16.24 1.93 25.30
N ALA A 275 -17.40 2.58 25.15
CA ALA A 275 -18.37 2.22 24.12
C ALA A 275 -17.66 2.14 22.76
N PRO A 276 -17.93 1.09 21.97
CA PRO A 276 -17.32 0.93 20.65
C PRO A 276 -17.54 2.21 19.85
N GLN A 277 -16.46 2.80 19.37
CA GLN A 277 -16.53 3.99 18.52
C GLN A 277 -17.35 3.63 17.28
N PRO A 278 -18.28 4.49 16.84
CA PRO A 278 -19.03 4.22 15.63
C PRO A 278 -18.04 4.04 14.47
N PRO A 279 -18.26 3.04 13.60
CA PRO A 279 -17.40 2.80 12.44
C PRO A 279 -17.31 4.08 11.61
N SER A 280 -16.17 4.28 10.95
CA SER A 280 -15.99 5.51 10.17
C SER A 280 -17.04 5.56 9.06
N LYS A 281 -17.62 6.75 8.81
CA LYS A 281 -18.60 6.95 7.72
C LYS A 281 -18.11 6.54 6.32
N PHE A 282 -16.81 6.31 6.17
CA PHE A 282 -16.18 5.94 4.90
C PHE A 282 -15.84 4.46 4.79
N GLU A 283 -15.98 3.68 5.86
CA GLU A 283 -15.64 2.25 5.89
C GLU A 283 -16.54 1.44 4.94
N GLN A 284 -17.80 1.84 4.80
CA GLN A 284 -18.75 1.25 3.85
C GLN A 284 -18.26 1.31 2.39
N ARG A 285 -17.43 2.30 2.05
CA ARG A 285 -16.87 2.44 0.69
C ARG A 285 -15.83 1.36 0.35
N CYS A 286 -15.35 0.61 1.35
CA CYS A 286 -14.35 -0.44 1.18
C CYS A 286 -14.94 -1.85 1.15
N SER A 287 -16.25 -2.01 1.32
CA SER A 287 -16.89 -3.33 1.43
C SER A 287 -16.98 -4.07 0.08
N GLY A 288 -16.99 -3.35 -1.04
CA GLY A 288 -17.17 -3.92 -2.39
C GLY A 288 -18.58 -4.46 -2.68
N THR A 289 -19.39 -4.79 -1.66
CA THR A 289 -20.71 -5.43 -1.80
C THR A 289 -21.69 -4.61 -2.61
N LEU A 290 -21.84 -3.31 -2.30
CA LEU A 290 -22.75 -2.43 -3.04
C LEU A 290 -22.28 -2.22 -4.49
N VAL A 291 -20.97 -2.07 -4.69
CA VAL A 291 -20.38 -1.93 -6.04
C VAL A 291 -20.64 -3.18 -6.86
N ALA A 292 -20.43 -4.37 -6.29
CA ALA A 292 -20.71 -5.64 -6.94
C ALA A 292 -22.18 -5.78 -7.35
N GLN A 293 -23.11 -5.42 -6.47
CA GLN A 293 -24.55 -5.49 -6.73
C GLN A 293 -24.97 -4.55 -7.87
N TRP A 294 -24.56 -3.28 -7.79
CA TRP A 294 -24.94 -2.26 -8.78
C TRP A 294 -24.22 -2.44 -10.12
N ALA A 295 -22.99 -2.95 -10.12
CA ALA A 295 -22.29 -3.30 -11.35
C ALA A 295 -22.99 -4.43 -12.11
N LYS A 296 -23.42 -5.50 -11.40
CA LYS A 296 -24.24 -6.56 -12.00
C LYS A 296 -25.54 -6.00 -12.57
N ALA A 297 -26.22 -5.13 -11.83
CA ALA A 297 -27.44 -4.47 -12.30
C ALA A 297 -27.20 -3.63 -13.56
N ALA A 298 -26.04 -2.95 -13.67
CA ALA A 298 -25.64 -2.16 -14.83
C ALA A 298 -25.12 -2.99 -16.03
N GLY A 299 -25.18 -4.33 -15.94
CA GLY A 299 -24.68 -5.23 -16.97
C GLY A 299 -23.15 -5.28 -17.08
N VAL A 300 -22.43 -4.81 -16.05
CA VAL A 300 -20.97 -4.86 -15.98
C VAL A 300 -20.53 -6.16 -15.31
N GLY A 301 -19.60 -6.89 -15.92
CA GLY A 301 -19.05 -8.13 -15.35
C GLY A 301 -18.34 -7.84 -14.02
N VAL A 302 -18.51 -8.71 -13.02
CA VAL A 302 -17.89 -8.54 -11.70
C VAL A 302 -16.84 -9.64 -11.48
N LEU A 303 -15.61 -9.23 -11.21
CA LEU A 303 -14.52 -10.09 -10.79
C LEU A 303 -14.36 -10.00 -9.26
N ASP A 304 -14.80 -11.04 -8.55
CA ASP A 304 -14.63 -11.11 -7.10
C ASP A 304 -13.22 -11.58 -6.73
N VAL A 305 -12.45 -10.69 -6.13
CA VAL A 305 -11.05 -10.90 -5.78
C VAL A 305 -10.96 -11.35 -4.34
N LYS A 306 -10.29 -12.49 -4.13
CA LYS A 306 -10.04 -13.01 -2.78
C LYS A 306 -9.17 -12.04 -1.97
N ALA A 307 -9.59 -11.76 -0.74
CA ALA A 307 -8.80 -10.96 0.20
C ALA A 307 -7.39 -11.55 0.38
N THR A 308 -6.39 -10.67 0.36
CA THR A 308 -5.01 -11.02 0.67
C THR A 308 -4.94 -11.29 2.16
N ALA A 309 -4.56 -12.52 2.53
CA ALA A 309 -4.34 -12.87 3.93
C ALA A 309 -3.36 -11.85 4.54
N PRO A 310 -3.63 -11.33 5.76
CA PRO A 310 -2.67 -10.47 6.43
C PRO A 310 -1.34 -11.21 6.47
N PRO A 311 -0.19 -10.51 6.28
CA PRO A 311 1.10 -11.14 6.42
C PRO A 311 1.09 -11.81 7.78
N SER A 312 1.07 -13.13 7.81
CA SER A 312 1.16 -13.88 9.05
C SER A 312 2.46 -13.39 9.66
N HIS A 313 2.35 -12.59 10.73
CA HIS A 313 3.49 -12.21 11.53
C HIS A 313 3.92 -13.51 12.18
N GLY A 314 4.66 -14.31 11.40
CA GLY A 314 5.29 -15.51 11.85
C GLY A 314 6.11 -15.07 13.05
N GLY A 315 5.58 -15.37 14.24
CA GLY A 315 6.42 -15.48 15.41
C GLY A 315 7.62 -16.33 15.01
N PRO A 316 8.81 -16.05 15.57
CA PRO A 316 10.00 -16.83 15.26
C PRO A 316 9.73 -18.29 15.60
N SER A 317 9.23 -19.04 14.63
CA SER A 317 9.07 -20.48 14.69
C SER A 317 10.49 -21.01 14.66
N GLY A 318 11.07 -21.13 15.85
CA GLY A 318 12.31 -21.81 16.13
C GLY A 318 12.16 -23.30 15.84
N GLY A 319 11.96 -23.65 14.58
CA GLY A 319 11.99 -25.01 14.05
C GLY A 319 13.34 -25.25 13.38
N ARG A 320 14.29 -25.75 14.17
CA ARG A 320 15.55 -26.32 13.68
C ARG A 320 15.29 -27.52 12.75
N ARG A 321 16.27 -27.76 11.87
CA ARG A 321 16.52 -28.95 11.03
C ARG A 321 15.69 -28.94 9.74
N GLY A 322 16.24 -28.86 8.53
CA GLY A 322 17.55 -29.27 8.05
C GLY A 322 17.26 -30.06 6.77
N GLY A 323 17.72 -29.56 5.62
CA GLY A 323 17.54 -30.27 4.35
C GLY A 323 17.23 -29.33 3.19
N ALA A 324 18.30 -29.06 2.43
CA ALA A 324 18.32 -28.58 1.06
C ALA A 324 17.03 -28.71 0.25
N SER A 325 16.42 -27.56 -0.05
CA SER A 325 16.04 -27.16 -1.41
C SER A 325 15.58 -25.70 -1.35
N HIS A 326 16.47 -24.78 -1.75
CA HIS A 326 16.15 -23.38 -1.94
C HIS A 326 15.17 -23.21 -3.12
N ALA A 327 13.90 -23.49 -2.89
CA ALA A 327 12.83 -22.81 -3.59
C ALA A 327 12.71 -21.43 -2.93
N ARG A 328 13.57 -20.49 -3.36
CA ARG A 328 13.40 -19.07 -3.06
C ARG A 328 12.07 -18.65 -3.67
N THR A 329 11.02 -18.60 -2.85
CA THR A 329 9.83 -17.81 -3.17
C THR A 329 10.32 -16.40 -3.48
N SER A 330 10.15 -15.96 -4.73
CA SER A 330 10.46 -14.60 -5.18
C SER A 330 9.63 -13.62 -4.33
N SER A 331 10.26 -13.12 -3.27
CA SER A 331 9.70 -12.18 -2.31
C SER A 331 10.26 -10.80 -2.62
N ASP A 332 9.42 -9.93 -3.17
CA ASP A 332 9.33 -8.46 -3.00
C ASP A 332 10.60 -7.57 -3.14
N GLU A 333 11.81 -8.12 -3.31
CA GLU A 333 13.08 -7.38 -3.47
C GLU A 333 13.37 -7.03 -4.94
N GLU A 334 12.68 -7.65 -5.89
CA GLU A 334 12.89 -7.44 -7.33
C GLU A 334 12.51 -6.02 -7.78
N TRP A 335 11.67 -5.30 -7.02
CA TRP A 335 11.27 -3.92 -7.35
C TRP A 335 12.25 -2.83 -6.87
N ARG A 336 13.28 -3.17 -6.08
CA ARG A 336 14.33 -2.21 -5.67
C ARG A 336 15.63 -2.36 -6.45
N GLY A 337 15.76 -3.39 -7.27
CA GLY A 337 16.93 -3.64 -8.10
C GLY A 337 16.81 -2.95 -9.44
N GLY A 338 17.13 -1.66 -9.50
CA GLY A 338 17.38 -0.99 -10.77
C GLY A 338 18.37 -1.81 -11.60
N HIS A 339 17.97 -2.11 -12.84
CA HIS A 339 18.83 -2.66 -13.87
C HIS A 339 20.05 -1.74 -14.09
N SER A 340 21.14 -1.94 -13.33
CA SER A 340 22.45 -1.62 -13.86
C SER A 340 22.72 -2.67 -14.93
N THR A 341 22.57 -2.26 -16.17
CA THR A 341 22.99 -3.02 -17.34
C THR A 341 24.37 -3.60 -17.11
N GLY A 342 24.47 -4.92 -17.30
CA GLY A 342 25.68 -5.67 -17.09
C GLY A 342 26.82 -5.14 -17.95
N ARG A 343 27.82 -4.53 -17.31
CA ARG A 343 29.16 -4.44 -17.88
C ARG A 343 29.83 -5.81 -17.71
N LYS A 344 29.54 -6.72 -18.63
CA LYS A 344 30.32 -7.94 -18.84
C LYS A 344 31.71 -7.51 -19.30
N THR A 345 32.66 -7.39 -18.36
CA THR A 345 34.08 -7.38 -18.71
C THR A 345 34.47 -8.79 -19.10
N TYR A 346 34.52 -9.05 -20.40
CA TYR A 346 35.30 -10.15 -20.96
C TYR A 346 36.77 -9.93 -20.57
N ALA A 347 37.25 -10.72 -19.60
CA ALA A 347 38.67 -10.85 -19.34
C ALA A 347 39.26 -11.70 -20.47
N GLN A 348 39.64 -11.04 -21.56
CA GLN A 348 40.56 -11.61 -22.52
C GLN A 348 41.99 -11.55 -21.96
N ALA A 349 42.65 -12.70 -22.05
CA ALA A 349 44.07 -12.84 -21.88
C ALA A 349 44.83 -12.11 -23.01
N SER A 350 45.79 -11.26 -22.63
CA SER A 350 46.98 -10.87 -23.41
C SER A 350 47.94 -10.21 -22.40
N ARG A 351 49.04 -10.83 -21.98
CA ARG A 351 50.34 -10.95 -22.67
C ARG A 351 50.81 -9.64 -23.33
N GLY A 352 51.78 -8.98 -22.67
CA GLY A 352 52.92 -8.35 -23.34
C GLY A 352 52.93 -6.82 -23.50
N GLY A 353 54.11 -6.22 -23.30
CA GLY A 353 54.51 -4.87 -23.73
C GLY A 353 54.32 -3.80 -22.65
N ARG A 354 55.32 -3.30 -21.90
CA ARG A 354 56.49 -2.51 -22.32
C ARG A 354 56.14 -1.42 -23.34
N ASP A 355 55.96 -0.19 -22.87
CA ASP A 355 56.89 0.95 -23.08
C ASP A 355 56.17 2.29 -22.85
N ALA A 356 56.82 3.17 -22.08
CA ALA A 356 56.56 4.61 -22.04
C ALA A 356 57.27 5.27 -23.26
N PRO A 357 57.36 6.61 -23.45
CA PRO A 357 56.89 7.76 -22.66
C PRO A 357 56.33 8.94 -23.51
N ARG A 358 56.21 10.10 -22.85
CA ARG A 358 56.17 11.49 -23.37
C ARG A 358 54.82 12.03 -23.85
N ASP A 359 54.57 13.33 -23.86
CA ASP A 359 54.99 14.58 -23.16
C ASP A 359 54.27 15.69 -23.98
N LEU A 360 54.14 16.90 -23.43
CA LEU A 360 53.62 18.12 -24.11
C LEU A 360 52.08 18.15 -24.30
N SER A 361 51.34 19.24 -24.15
CA SER A 361 51.66 20.66 -23.99
C SER A 361 50.40 21.45 -23.57
N ALA A 362 50.60 22.41 -22.67
CA ALA A 362 50.20 23.82 -22.78
C ALA A 362 48.74 24.21 -23.08
N GLY A 363 48.17 25.01 -22.15
CA GLY A 363 46.95 25.79 -22.38
C GLY A 363 46.52 26.52 -21.11
N LYS A 364 47.07 27.73 -20.90
CA LYS A 364 46.92 28.62 -19.75
C LYS A 364 46.13 29.85 -20.21
N VAL A 365 44.95 30.16 -19.63
CA VAL A 365 44.31 31.50 -19.71
C VAL A 365 43.39 31.74 -18.48
N VAL A 366 43.83 32.68 -17.61
CA VAL A 366 43.09 33.77 -16.90
C VAL A 366 41.91 33.36 -15.99
N GLU A 367 42.00 33.39 -14.66
CA GLU A 367 42.15 34.51 -13.68
C GLU A 367 41.01 35.53 -13.71
N GLU A 368 40.11 35.47 -12.71
CA GLU A 368 39.73 36.63 -11.90
C GLU A 368 38.88 36.21 -10.68
N LYS A 369 39.32 36.68 -9.49
CA LYS A 369 38.57 36.73 -8.23
C LYS A 369 38.37 38.22 -7.87
N PRO A 370 37.34 38.54 -7.09
CA PRO A 370 37.60 39.06 -5.73
C PRO A 370 36.63 38.41 -4.71
N VAL A 371 37.02 37.87 -3.55
CA VAL A 371 37.51 38.51 -2.29
C VAL A 371 36.55 39.57 -1.72
N TYR A 372 35.79 39.19 -0.68
CA TYR A 372 35.77 39.80 0.67
C TYR A 372 34.99 38.90 1.66
N GLY A 373 35.56 38.63 2.84
CA GLY A 373 34.98 37.85 3.96
C GLY A 373 34.06 38.69 4.86
N PRO A 374 33.97 38.50 6.20
CA PRO A 374 34.50 37.46 7.11
C PRO A 374 33.40 36.78 7.99
N GLY A 375 33.76 35.71 8.72
CA GLY A 375 32.80 34.85 9.44
C GLY A 375 32.32 35.32 10.82
N ARG A 376 31.53 34.46 11.50
CA ARG A 376 31.50 34.23 12.97
C ARG A 376 30.40 33.21 13.36
N VAL A 377 30.82 32.24 14.19
CA VAL A 377 30.20 31.69 15.43
C VAL A 377 28.68 31.40 15.49
N GLY A 378 28.35 30.13 15.73
CA GLY A 378 27.52 29.71 16.88
C GLY A 378 25.99 29.81 16.79
N GLY A 379 25.36 28.62 16.84
CA GLY A 379 24.07 28.26 17.46
C GLY A 379 22.94 29.29 17.56
N THR A 380 21.75 28.92 17.11
CA THR A 380 20.46 29.19 17.80
C THR A 380 19.28 28.59 17.04
N LEU A 381 18.24 28.25 17.82
CA LEU A 381 16.90 27.87 17.40
C LEU A 381 16.39 28.74 16.25
N ILE A 382 15.75 28.10 15.27
CA ILE A 382 15.00 28.77 14.22
C ILE A 382 13.74 29.37 14.86
N GLU A 383 13.81 30.64 15.25
CA GLU A 383 12.62 31.45 15.50
C GLU A 383 11.82 31.58 14.20
N ARG A 384 10.54 31.20 14.26
CA ARG A 384 9.62 31.42 13.15
C ARG A 384 9.31 32.93 13.08
N PRO A 385 9.28 33.53 11.88
CA PRO A 385 8.99 34.94 11.71
C PRO A 385 7.64 35.31 12.32
N ALA A 386 7.55 36.48 12.98
CA ALA A 386 6.38 36.93 13.74
C ALA A 386 5.06 36.89 12.95
N ALA A 387 5.12 37.00 11.61
CA ALA A 387 3.97 36.86 10.74
C ALA A 387 3.28 35.47 10.83
N THR A 388 4.04 34.41 11.09
CA THR A 388 3.51 33.04 11.18
C THR A 388 2.83 32.76 12.53
N VAL A 389 3.23 33.47 13.59
CA VAL A 389 2.58 33.36 14.92
C VAL A 389 1.24 34.10 14.91
N ALA A 390 1.16 35.25 14.24
CA ALA A 390 -0.09 36.01 14.11
C ALA A 390 -1.17 35.27 13.28
N MET A 391 -0.78 34.57 12.19
CA MET A 391 -1.74 33.80 11.38
C MET A 391 -2.28 32.54 12.08
N ASN A 392 -1.52 31.94 12.98
CA ASN A 392 -2.02 30.79 13.76
C ASN A 392 -2.92 31.21 14.92
N ALA A 393 -2.80 32.45 15.42
CA ALA A 393 -3.67 32.97 16.48
C ALA A 393 -5.10 33.25 15.98
N THR A 394 -5.27 33.68 14.72
CA THR A 394 -6.60 33.97 14.15
C THR A 394 -7.40 32.73 13.74
N LEU A 395 -6.75 31.57 13.63
CA LEU A 395 -7.42 30.28 13.34
C LEU A 395 -7.93 29.56 14.60
N MET A 396 -7.64 30.06 15.80
CA MET A 396 -8.07 29.47 17.08
C MET A 396 -9.26 30.17 17.74
N GLU A 397 -10.01 31.01 17.01
CA GLU A 397 -11.29 31.50 17.55
C GLU A 397 -12.33 30.35 17.57
N PRO A 398 -12.94 30.03 18.73
CA PRO A 398 -13.96 29.00 18.82
C PRO A 398 -15.19 29.42 18.00
N ALA A 399 -15.56 28.59 17.02
CA ALA A 399 -16.71 28.80 16.16
C ALA A 399 -17.96 29.14 16.98
N LYS A 400 -18.50 30.35 16.78
CA LYS A 400 -19.75 30.80 17.39
C LYS A 400 -20.87 29.84 17.00
N VAL A 401 -21.47 29.20 18.00
CA VAL A 401 -22.58 28.26 17.84
C VAL A 401 -23.82 29.04 17.39
N ILE A 402 -24.15 28.94 16.10
CA ILE A 402 -25.41 29.44 15.55
C ILE A 402 -26.50 28.46 15.97
N ARG A 403 -27.36 28.86 16.91
CA ARG A 403 -28.55 28.09 17.28
C ARG A 403 -29.64 28.38 16.26
N VAL A 404 -29.90 27.42 15.38
CA VAL A 404 -31.06 27.45 14.47
C VAL A 404 -32.24 26.82 15.21
N LEU A 405 -33.28 27.60 15.50
CA LEU A 405 -34.57 27.06 15.94
C LEU A 405 -35.34 26.54 14.71
N ALA A 406 -36.14 25.50 14.92
CA ALA A 406 -36.87 24.74 13.89
C ALA A 406 -37.98 25.51 13.14
N ARG A 407 -37.91 26.84 13.07
CA ARG A 407 -38.88 27.70 12.38
C ARG A 407 -38.29 28.68 11.36
N GLY A 408 -37.00 28.60 11.05
CA GLY A 408 -36.43 29.29 9.89
C GLY A 408 -36.25 30.81 10.02
N GLU A 409 -36.43 31.40 11.21
CA GLU A 409 -36.11 32.81 11.44
C GLU A 409 -34.69 32.96 12.00
N LYS A 410 -33.90 33.80 11.32
CA LYS A 410 -32.49 34.06 11.60
C LYS A 410 -32.42 35.28 12.53
N LEU A 411 -31.89 35.11 13.74
CA LEU A 411 -31.53 36.22 14.63
C LEU A 411 -30.19 36.81 14.20
N GLU A 412 -30.11 38.13 14.04
CA GLU A 412 -28.85 38.84 13.90
C GLU A 412 -28.07 38.85 15.23
N PRO A 413 -26.72 38.86 15.15
CA PRO A 413 -25.82 38.51 16.26
C PRO A 413 -25.89 39.41 17.49
#